data_AF-A0A833RW55-F1
#
_entry.id   AF-A0A833RW55-F1
#
_cell.length_a   1.000
_cell.length_b   1.000
_cell.length_c   1.000
_cell.angle_alpha   90.00
_cell.angle_beta   90.00
_cell.angle_gamma   90.00
#
_symmetry.space_group_name_H-M   'P 1'
#
loop_
_entity.id
_entity.type
_entity.pdbx_description
1 polymer ?
#
loop_
_entity_poly.entity_id
_entity_poly.type
_entity_poly.pdbx_seq_one_letter_code
_entity_poly.pdbx_strand_id
1 'polypeptide(L)'
;MDWTREYFITNKSDCNLILENLDVLKEIPLLNNTPVHKLKDGQLVRFKGMIQDMHNPEYYLQMYEVKNTQTKTYQLKCGMYTDSAKCLKAF
;
A
#
# COMPACT_ATOMS: atom_id res chain seq x y z
N MET A 1 1.11 -2.07 -17.63
CA MET A 1 1.78 -1.45 -16.47
C MET A 1 1.48 -2.31 -15.26
N ASP A 2 2.50 -2.67 -14.48
CA ASP A 2 2.29 -3.44 -13.25
C ASP A 2 2.16 -2.45 -12.08
N TRP A 3 0.91 -2.21 -11.64
CA TRP A 3 0.56 -1.27 -10.55
C TRP A 3 0.95 -1.83 -9.18
N THR A 4 2.21 -2.22 -9.04
CA THR A 4 2.74 -2.71 -7.75
C THR A 4 2.86 -1.57 -6.76
N ARG A 5 2.80 -1.91 -5.47
CA ARG A 5 3.01 -0.97 -4.36
C ARG A 5 4.28 -0.17 -4.53
N GLU A 6 5.40 -0.85 -4.81
CA GLU A 6 6.72 -0.25 -4.99
C GLU A 6 6.71 0.75 -6.15
N TYR A 7 6.13 0.36 -7.29
CA TYR A 7 6.03 1.23 -8.46
C TYR A 7 5.24 2.50 -8.17
N PHE A 8 4.10 2.39 -7.49
CA PHE A 8 3.28 3.54 -7.12
C PHE A 8 4.00 4.49 -6.16
N ILE A 9 4.69 3.95 -5.16
CA ILE A 9 5.44 4.77 -4.19
C ILE A 9 6.56 5.55 -4.89
N THR A 10 7.31 4.92 -5.78
CA THR A 10 8.41 5.55 -6.52
C THR A 10 7.92 6.59 -7.53
N ASN A 11 6.82 6.33 -8.23
CA ASN A 11 6.32 7.16 -9.34
C ASN A 11 5.01 7.88 -8.99
N LYS A 12 4.84 8.26 -7.72
CA LYS A 12 3.56 8.74 -7.17
C LYS A 12 2.96 9.91 -7.96
N SER A 13 3.78 10.88 -8.35
CA SER A 13 3.33 12.05 -9.11
C SER A 13 2.75 11.67 -10.46
N ASP A 14 3.47 10.85 -11.23
CA ASP A 14 3.04 10.40 -12.56
C ASP A 14 1.83 9.47 -12.46
N CYS A 15 1.82 8.59 -11.46
CA CYS A 15 0.68 7.72 -11.17
C CYS A 15 -0.58 8.53 -10.85
N ASN A 16 -0.47 9.60 -10.07
CA ASN A 16 -1.60 10.47 -9.75
C ASN A 16 -2.17 11.13 -11.01
N LEU A 17 -1.31 11.64 -11.91
CA LEU A 17 -1.75 12.21 -13.19
C LEU A 17 -2.50 11.18 -14.05
N ILE A 18 -2.03 9.94 -14.07
CA ILE A 18 -2.72 8.85 -14.77
C ILE A 18 -4.10 8.56 -14.13
N LEU A 19 -4.19 8.60 -12.80
CA LEU A 19 -5.42 8.31 -12.05
C LEU A 19 -6.46 9.44 -12.10
N GLU A 20 -6.10 10.63 -12.58
CA GLU A 20 -7.05 11.70 -12.89
C GLU A 20 -7.91 11.36 -14.13
N ASN A 21 -7.45 10.44 -14.99
CA ASN A 21 -8.20 10.02 -16.17
C ASN A 21 -9.31 9.01 -15.81
N LEU A 22 -10.57 9.40 -16.06
CA LEU A 22 -11.75 8.58 -15.80
C LEU A 22 -11.77 7.24 -16.54
N ASP A 23 -11.20 7.17 -17.75
CA ASP A 23 -11.19 5.94 -18.52
C ASP A 23 -10.20 4.93 -17.93
N VAL A 24 -9.04 5.41 -17.44
CA VAL A 24 -8.09 4.57 -16.69
C VAL A 24 -8.71 4.08 -15.38
N LEU A 25 -9.44 4.94 -14.67
CA LEU A 25 -10.12 4.53 -13.43
C LEU A 25 -11.12 3.39 -13.67
N LYS A 26 -11.84 3.38 -14.79
CA LYS A 26 -12.81 2.31 -15.11
C LYS A 26 -12.14 0.94 -15.28
N GLU A 27 -10.89 0.90 -15.75
CA GLU A 27 -10.12 -0.34 -15.91
C GLU A 27 -9.66 -0.94 -14.57
N ILE A 28 -9.50 -0.10 -13.53
CA ILE A 28 -9.12 -0.55 -12.19
C ILE A 28 -10.31 -1.28 -11.54
N PRO A 29 -10.14 -2.50 -11.00
CA PRO A 29 -11.24 -3.26 -10.41
C PRO A 29 -11.81 -2.57 -9.19
N LEU A 30 -13.15 -2.59 -9.08
CA LEU A 30 -13.85 -2.12 -7.89
C LEU A 30 -13.92 -3.27 -6.87
N LEU A 31 -13.26 -3.09 -5.73
CA LEU A 31 -13.19 -4.08 -4.65
C LEU A 31 -14.59 -4.56 -4.22
N ASN A 32 -15.56 -3.65 -4.15
CA ASN A 32 -16.92 -3.96 -3.73
C ASN A 32 -17.66 -4.97 -4.63
N ASN A 33 -17.32 -5.04 -5.92
CA ASN A 33 -18.02 -5.86 -6.91
C ASN A 33 -17.12 -6.94 -7.54
N THR A 34 -15.84 -6.98 -7.17
CA THR A 34 -14.87 -7.93 -7.72
C THR A 34 -14.68 -9.08 -6.75
N PRO A 35 -14.95 -10.34 -7.15
CA PRO A 35 -14.68 -11.50 -6.29
C PRO A 35 -13.20 -11.58 -5.87
N VAL A 36 -12.95 -11.87 -4.60
CA VAL A 36 -11.60 -11.88 -4.01
C VAL A 36 -10.61 -12.76 -4.77
N HIS A 37 -11.03 -13.93 -5.25
CA HIS A 37 -10.16 -14.84 -6.01
C HIS A 37 -9.70 -14.28 -7.37
N LYS A 38 -10.28 -13.18 -7.86
CA LYS A 38 -9.85 -12.48 -9.08
C LYS A 38 -8.88 -11.33 -8.80
N LEU A 39 -8.72 -10.96 -7.53
CA LEU A 39 -7.81 -9.90 -7.11
C LEU A 39 -6.44 -10.50 -6.84
N LYS A 40 -5.39 -9.82 -7.29
CA LYS A 40 -4.01 -10.17 -6.96
C LYS A 40 -3.59 -9.44 -5.69
N ASP A 41 -2.74 -10.09 -4.90
CA ASP A 41 -2.10 -9.45 -3.75
C ASP A 41 -1.30 -8.23 -4.20
N GLY A 42 -1.36 -7.15 -3.42
CA GLY A 42 -0.67 -5.88 -3.71
C GLY A 42 -1.16 -5.12 -4.95
N GLN A 43 -2.27 -5.51 -5.58
CA GLN A 43 -2.84 -4.85 -6.75
C GLN A 43 -3.61 -3.56 -6.38
N LEU A 44 -3.51 -2.54 -7.22
CA LEU A 44 -4.35 -1.34 -7.13
C LEU A 44 -5.84 -1.67 -7.37
N VAL A 45 -6.71 -1.19 -6.47
CA VAL A 45 -8.17 -1.34 -6.55
C VAL A 45 -8.86 -0.01 -6.31
N ARG A 46 -10.07 0.14 -6.84
CA ARG A 46 -11.02 1.17 -6.39
C ARG A 46 -11.83 0.61 -5.24
N PHE A 47 -12.18 1.45 -4.27
CA PHE A 47 -13.06 1.10 -3.17
C PHE A 47 -14.10 2.18 -2.97
N LYS A 48 -15.35 1.77 -2.72
CA LYS A 48 -16.45 2.65 -2.32
C LYS A 48 -16.89 2.22 -0.92
N GLY A 49 -16.70 3.09 0.06
CA GLY A 49 -17.09 2.82 1.45
C GLY A 49 -17.56 4.09 2.14
N MET A 50 -17.99 3.91 3.40
CA MET A 50 -18.28 5.02 4.28
C MET A 50 -17.01 5.39 5.03
N ILE A 51 -16.75 6.69 5.17
CA ILE A 51 -15.72 7.18 6.10
C ILE A 51 -16.36 7.13 7.49
N GLN A 52 -15.70 6.47 8.43
CA GLN A 52 -16.17 6.33 9.80
C GLN A 52 -15.15 6.96 10.76
N ASP A 53 -15.64 7.60 11.81
CA ASP A 53 -14.79 8.06 12.90
C ASP A 53 -14.32 6.84 13.72
N MET A 54 -13.00 6.65 13.78
CA MET A 54 -12.41 5.56 14.54
C MET A 54 -12.08 6.06 15.96
N HIS A 55 -12.80 5.53 16.97
CA HIS A 55 -12.63 5.95 18.36
C HIS A 55 -11.29 5.53 18.98
N ASN A 56 -10.71 4.43 18.51
CA ASN A 56 -9.42 3.93 18.99
C ASN A 56 -8.32 4.35 18.02
N PRO A 57 -7.20 4.91 18.49
CA PRO A 57 -6.08 5.20 17.62
C PRO A 57 -5.45 3.88 17.12
N GLU A 58 -5.28 3.75 15.81
CA GLU A 58 -4.45 2.72 15.21
C GLU A 58 -3.10 3.30 14.78
N TYR A 59 -2.04 2.50 14.91
CA TYR A 59 -0.71 2.91 14.48
C TYR A 59 -0.57 2.77 12.96
N TYR A 60 -0.46 3.90 12.27
CA TYR A 60 -0.09 3.92 10.86
C TYR A 60 1.42 4.17 10.70
N LEU A 61 2.14 3.17 10.19
CA LEU A 61 3.59 3.22 10.02
C LEU A 61 3.95 3.69 8.60
N GLN A 62 3.75 4.97 8.28
CA GLN A 62 4.09 5.51 6.96
C GLN A 62 5.55 5.21 6.56
N MET A 63 6.46 5.46 7.49
CA MET A 63 7.89 5.14 7.42
C MET A 63 8.33 4.63 8.79
N TYR A 64 9.24 3.67 8.82
CA TYR A 64 9.78 3.11 10.06
C TYR A 64 11.23 2.66 9.88
N GLU A 65 11.99 2.64 10.97
CA GLU A 65 13.37 2.14 10.98
C GLU A 65 13.41 0.70 11.48
N VAL A 66 14.18 -0.13 10.80
CA VAL A 66 14.48 -1.51 11.23
C VAL A 66 15.94 -1.58 11.65
N LYS A 67 16.17 -1.96 12.91
CA LYS A 67 17.51 -2.22 13.43
C LYS A 67 17.88 -3.68 13.20
N ASN A 68 18.99 -3.92 12.50
CA ASN A 68 19.61 -5.23 12.46
C ASN A 68 20.39 -5.45 13.77
N THR A 69 20.01 -6.46 14.55
CA THR A 69 20.59 -6.75 15.86
C THR A 69 21.99 -7.35 15.79
N GLN A 70 22.32 -8.04 14.68
CA GLN A 70 23.61 -8.67 14.41
C GLN A 70 24.63 -7.64 13.91
N THR A 71 24.29 -6.86 12.89
CA THR A 71 25.20 -5.87 12.28
C THR A 71 25.17 -4.50 12.97
N LYS A 72 24.21 -4.27 13.88
CA LYS A 72 23.91 -2.97 14.51
C LYS A 72 23.57 -1.84 13.52
N THR A 73 23.25 -2.17 12.27
CA THR A 73 22.85 -1.19 11.25
C THR A 73 21.36 -0.88 11.34
N TYR A 74 20.98 0.30 10.83
CA TYR A 74 19.59 0.75 10.74
C TYR A 74 19.20 0.90 9.27
N GLN A 75 17.97 0.53 8.93
CA GLN A 75 17.42 0.67 7.59
C GLN A 75 16.05 1.35 7.67
N LEU A 76 15.91 2.46 6.96
CA LEU A 76 14.63 3.13 6.79
C LEU A 76 13.77 2.34 5.79
N LYS A 77 12.53 2.05 6.15
CA LYS A 77 11.56 1.31 5.32
C LYS A 77 10.25 2.06 5.18
N CYS A 78 9.61 1.89 4.02
CA CYS A 78 8.28 2.40 3.76
C CYS A 78 7.20 1.39 4.20
N GLY A 79 6.25 1.84 5.01
CA GLY A 79 5.10 1.05 5.46
C GLY A 79 3.76 1.54 4.90
N MET A 80 3.79 2.48 3.93
CA MET A 80 2.58 2.83 3.19
C MET A 80 1.96 1.59 2.53
N TYR A 81 0.64 1.48 2.62
CA TYR A 81 -0.17 0.41 2.02
C TYR A 81 0.19 -1.00 2.52
N THR A 82 0.61 -1.12 3.79
CA THR A 82 0.85 -2.41 4.46
C THR A 82 0.39 -2.38 5.91
N ASP A 83 -0.16 -3.51 6.37
CA ASP A 83 -0.72 -3.63 7.71
C ASP A 83 0.31 -3.94 8.80
N SER A 84 1.54 -4.31 8.42
CA SER A 84 2.58 -4.72 9.38
C SER A 84 3.98 -4.28 8.96
N ALA A 85 4.81 -4.00 9.95
CA ALA A 85 6.23 -3.72 9.76
C ALA A 85 6.97 -5.00 9.31
N LYS A 86 7.67 -4.92 8.18
CA LYS A 86 8.49 -6.02 7.66
C LYS A 86 9.86 -6.02 8.32
N CYS A 87 9.94 -6.66 9.48
CA CYS A 87 11.19 -6.94 10.20
C CYS A 87 11.66 -8.37 9.90
N LEU A 88 12.95 -8.56 9.58
CA LEU A 88 13.52 -9.91 9.49
C LEU A 88 13.66 -10.47 10.91
N LYS A 89 13.26 -11.73 11.13
CA LYS A 89 13.48 -12.40 12.41
C LYS A 89 14.97 -12.54 12.66
N ALA A 90 15.43 -12.16 13.85
CA ALA A 90 16.73 -12.58 14.34
C ALA A 90 16.64 -14.08 14.65
N PHE A 91 17.34 -14.91 13.89
CA PHE A 91 17.68 -16.27 14.27
C PHE A 91 19.06 -16.26 14.92
#